data_AF-A0A358T147-F1
#
_entry.id   AF-A0A358T147-F1
#
_cell.length_a   1.000
_cell.length_b   1.000
_cell.length_c   1.000
_cell.angle_alpha   90.00
_cell.angle_beta   90.00
_cell.angle_gamma   90.00
#
_symmetry.space_group_name_H-M   'P 1'
#
loop_
_entity.id
_entity.type
_entity.pdbx_description
1 polymer ?
#
loop_
_entity_poly.entity_id
_entity_poly.type
_entity_poly.pdbx_seq_one_letter_code
_entity_poly.pdbx_strand_id
1 'polypeptide(L)'
;MEWLIQFPVLLFSIICHEFAHGAAAYRKGDDTAYLSGRLTFNPLPHIDPVGSILIPIVCVMSHFPVIGWAKPVPVNPLRMPRPRRDMAIVAMSGPASNLALAVLALFAYKIAAMGFLGWDLTLTLLKALSFAVIINLALAMFNLVPIYPLDGSQVALGFLPDKWLEIYEKHLPYGMYIILGLMLTGVIKFIILPPMLLILALLSKLGLSIYI
;
A
#
# COMPACT_ATOMS: atom_id res chain seq x y z
N MET A 1 18.00 -13.02 -8.75
CA MET A 1 17.06 -14.07 -8.31
C MET A 1 16.04 -13.59 -7.27
N GLU A 2 16.37 -12.67 -6.35
CA GLU A 2 15.42 -12.21 -5.31
C GLU A 2 14.13 -11.56 -5.85
N TRP A 3 14.23 -10.85 -6.96
CA TRP A 3 13.11 -10.23 -7.67
C TRP A 3 11.99 -11.23 -8.05
N LEU A 4 12.33 -12.50 -8.31
CA LEU A 4 11.35 -13.55 -8.63
C LEU A 4 10.43 -13.87 -7.44
N ILE A 5 10.93 -13.68 -6.22
CA ILE A 5 10.18 -13.91 -4.98
C ILE A 5 9.47 -12.61 -4.56
N GLN A 6 10.17 -11.48 -4.67
CA GLN A 6 9.66 -10.18 -4.21
C GLN A 6 8.51 -9.67 -5.08
N PHE A 7 8.60 -9.83 -6.41
CA PHE A 7 7.60 -9.28 -7.32
C PHE A 7 6.18 -9.85 -7.11
N PRO A 8 5.97 -11.18 -7.01
CA PRO A 8 4.65 -11.74 -6.69
C PRO A 8 4.11 -11.27 -5.35
N VAL A 9 4.97 -11.17 -4.33
CA VAL A 9 4.59 -10.69 -2.99
C VAL A 9 4.14 -9.23 -3.03
N LEU A 10 4.89 -8.37 -3.74
CA LEU A 10 4.52 -6.97 -3.95
C LEU A 10 3.18 -6.86 -4.69
N LEU A 11 3.02 -7.59 -5.79
CA LEU A 11 1.81 -7.56 -6.61
C LEU A 11 0.59 -8.00 -5.79
N PHE A 12 0.71 -9.10 -5.04
CA PHE A 12 -0.34 -9.56 -4.13
C PHE A 12 -0.67 -8.51 -3.06
N SER A 13 0.34 -7.84 -2.49
CA SER A 13 0.15 -6.81 -1.47
C SER A 13 -0.61 -5.59 -2.02
N ILE A 14 -0.32 -5.17 -3.26
CA ILE A 14 -1.05 -4.09 -3.94
C ILE A 14 -2.49 -4.50 -4.25
N ILE A 15 -2.71 -5.73 -4.74
CA ILE A 15 -4.07 -6.19 -5.07
C ILE A 15 -4.93 -6.29 -3.82
N CYS A 16 -4.39 -6.80 -2.71
CA CYS A 16 -5.11 -6.83 -1.43
C CYS A 16 -5.48 -5.43 -0.95
N HIS A 17 -4.59 -4.45 -1.14
CA HIS A 17 -4.83 -3.04 -0.82
C HIS A 17 -5.99 -2.46 -1.64
N GLU A 18 -5.93 -2.61 -2.97
CA GLU A 18 -6.97 -2.15 -3.90
C GLU A 18 -8.31 -2.87 -3.65
N PHE A 19 -8.26 -4.17 -3.39
CA PHE A 19 -9.45 -4.95 -3.03
C PHE A 19 -10.07 -4.43 -1.73
N ALA A 20 -9.27 -4.07 -0.73
CA ALA A 20 -9.76 -3.51 0.52
C ALA A 20 -10.50 -2.18 0.30
N HIS A 21 -9.98 -1.28 -0.55
CA HIS A 21 -10.68 -0.06 -0.95
C HIS A 21 -12.03 -0.37 -1.61
N GLY A 22 -12.04 -1.25 -2.62
CA GLY A 22 -13.27 -1.63 -3.31
C GLY A 22 -14.30 -2.28 -2.38
N ALA A 23 -13.86 -3.16 -1.49
CA ALA A 23 -14.72 -3.83 -0.53
C ALA A 23 -15.28 -2.86 0.52
N ALA A 24 -14.47 -1.92 0.99
CA ALA A 24 -14.92 -0.86 1.89
C ALA A 24 -15.94 0.05 1.19
N ALA A 25 -15.68 0.47 -0.05
CA ALA A 25 -16.58 1.31 -0.84
C ALA A 25 -17.93 0.63 -1.07
N TYR A 26 -17.90 -0.66 -1.46
CA TYR A 26 -19.11 -1.48 -1.65
C TYR A 26 -19.94 -1.55 -0.37
N ARG A 27 -19.31 -1.79 0.77
CA ARG A 27 -19.98 -1.79 2.09
C ARG A 27 -20.55 -0.43 2.50
N LYS A 28 -20.08 0.66 1.89
CA LYS A 28 -20.59 2.03 2.07
C LYS A 28 -21.65 2.44 1.06
N GLY A 29 -22.04 1.54 0.15
CA GLY A 29 -23.07 1.78 -0.86
C GLY A 29 -22.52 2.20 -2.23
N ASP A 30 -21.21 2.20 -2.42
CA ASP A 30 -20.58 2.45 -3.73
C ASP A 30 -20.21 1.13 -4.43
N ASP A 31 -21.04 0.73 -5.39
CA ASP A 31 -20.87 -0.45 -6.24
C ASP A 31 -20.04 -0.19 -7.51
N THR A 32 -19.43 0.99 -7.68
CA THR A 32 -18.65 1.35 -8.90
C THR A 32 -17.52 0.34 -9.18
N ALA A 33 -16.74 -0.02 -8.16
CA ALA A 33 -15.67 -1.01 -8.25
C ALA A 33 -16.20 -2.40 -8.68
N TYR A 34 -17.33 -2.81 -8.12
CA TYR A 34 -17.97 -4.09 -8.39
C TYR A 34 -18.50 -4.14 -9.84
N LEU A 35 -19.26 -3.13 -10.26
CA LEU A 35 -19.81 -3.03 -11.61
C LEU A 35 -18.74 -2.91 -12.69
N SER A 36 -17.59 -2.31 -12.37
CA SER A 36 -16.43 -2.24 -13.28
C SER A 36 -15.60 -3.53 -13.36
N GLY A 37 -15.97 -4.58 -12.61
CA GLY A 37 -15.25 -5.85 -12.57
C GLY A 37 -13.89 -5.78 -11.86
N ARG A 38 -13.62 -4.71 -11.10
CA ARG A 38 -12.32 -4.48 -10.42
C ARG A 38 -12.30 -4.92 -8.96
N LEU A 39 -13.42 -5.37 -8.40
CA LEU A 39 -13.45 -6.01 -7.09
C LEU A 39 -13.00 -7.47 -7.20
N THR A 40 -11.69 -7.67 -7.45
CA THR A 40 -11.12 -9.00 -7.73
C THR A 40 -9.65 -9.09 -7.30
N PHE A 41 -9.23 -10.30 -6.93
CA PHE A 41 -7.82 -10.64 -6.69
C PHE A 41 -7.05 -10.95 -7.98
N ASN A 42 -7.72 -10.94 -9.14
CA ASN A 42 -7.04 -11.05 -10.42
C ASN A 42 -6.15 -9.82 -10.65
N PRO A 43 -4.83 -9.96 -10.89
CA PRO A 43 -3.94 -8.82 -11.16
C PRO A 43 -4.28 -8.06 -12.45
N LEU A 44 -4.85 -8.74 -13.45
CA LEU A 44 -4.96 -8.20 -14.81
C LEU A 44 -5.75 -6.88 -14.90
N PRO A 45 -6.92 -6.72 -14.23
CA PRO A 45 -7.69 -5.47 -14.28
C PRO A 45 -7.00 -4.28 -13.61
N HIS A 46 -5.97 -4.53 -12.79
CA HIS A 46 -5.22 -3.52 -12.04
C HIS A 46 -3.93 -3.08 -12.76
N ILE A 47 -3.61 -3.67 -13.92
CA ILE A 47 -2.44 -3.28 -14.72
C ILE A 47 -2.76 -2.01 -15.51
N ASP A 48 -1.91 -1.00 -15.36
CA ASP A 48 -1.87 0.18 -16.23
C ASP A 48 -0.77 -0.02 -17.30
N PRO A 49 -1.09 -0.06 -18.61
CA PRO A 49 -0.08 -0.25 -19.65
C PRO A 49 1.03 0.80 -19.64
N VAL A 50 0.74 2.03 -19.20
CA VAL A 50 1.73 3.10 -19.11
C VAL A 50 2.45 3.00 -17.77
N GLY A 51 1.70 3.07 -16.67
CA GLY A 51 2.23 3.14 -15.31
C GLY A 51 2.89 1.86 -14.81
N SER A 52 2.35 0.70 -15.18
CA SER A 52 2.85 -0.61 -14.71
C SER A 52 3.84 -1.27 -15.66
N ILE A 53 3.92 -0.83 -16.93
CA ILE A 53 4.78 -1.46 -17.96
C ILE A 53 5.73 -0.44 -18.58
N LEU A 54 5.21 0.58 -19.28
CA LEU A 54 6.05 1.51 -20.05
C LEU A 54 7.02 2.30 -19.17
N ILE A 55 6.52 2.92 -18.10
CA ILE A 55 7.34 3.75 -17.20
C ILE A 55 8.46 2.93 -16.53
N PRO A 56 8.19 1.77 -15.92
CA PRO A 56 9.25 0.91 -15.39
C PRO A 56 10.32 0.54 -16.43
N ILE A 57 9.93 0.18 -17.66
CA ILE A 57 10.87 -0.16 -18.74
C ILE A 57 11.77 1.03 -19.06
N VAL A 58 11.19 2.22 -19.24
CA VAL A 58 11.95 3.45 -19.53
C VAL A 58 12.90 3.79 -18.40
N CYS A 59 12.47 3.65 -17.14
CA CYS A 59 13.32 3.85 -15.97
C CYS A 59 14.52 2.91 -15.96
N VAL A 60 14.29 1.61 -16.19
CA VAL A 60 15.36 0.60 -16.25
C VAL A 60 16.33 0.91 -17.39
N MET A 61 15.83 1.21 -18.59
CA MET A 61 16.66 1.53 -19.75
C MET A 61 17.47 2.82 -19.57
N SER A 62 16.95 3.78 -18.79
CA SER A 62 17.59 5.06 -18.52
C SER A 62 18.42 5.06 -17.24
N HIS A 63 18.54 3.92 -16.54
CA HIS A 63 19.18 3.81 -15.22
C HIS A 63 18.60 4.75 -14.15
N PHE A 64 17.33 5.14 -14.28
CA PHE A 64 16.61 5.88 -13.26
C PHE A 64 16.01 4.94 -12.22
N PRO A 65 15.72 5.44 -11.00
CA PRO A 65 14.91 4.70 -10.04
C PRO A 65 13.62 4.22 -10.70
N VAL A 66 13.31 2.93 -10.53
CA VAL A 66 12.10 2.34 -11.11
C VAL A 66 10.89 2.92 -10.41
N ILE A 67 10.05 3.61 -11.17
CA ILE A 67 8.76 4.14 -10.73
C ILE A 67 7.69 3.39 -11.51
N GLY A 68 6.61 3.05 -10.84
CA GLY A 68 5.44 2.48 -11.46
C GLY A 68 4.23 2.57 -10.55
N TRP A 69 3.05 2.52 -11.13
CA TRP A 69 1.79 2.52 -10.40
C TRP A 69 0.82 1.52 -11.02
N ALA A 70 -0.06 0.97 -10.18
CA ALA A 70 -1.19 0.19 -10.61
C ALA A 70 -2.36 1.11 -10.99
N LYS A 71 -3.30 0.59 -11.76
CA LYS A 71 -4.57 1.26 -12.03
C LYS A 71 -5.47 1.13 -10.80
N PRO A 72 -5.81 2.23 -10.10
CA PRO A 72 -6.56 2.14 -8.85
C PRO A 72 -8.00 1.69 -9.09
N VAL A 73 -8.59 1.11 -8.04
CA VAL A 73 -10.01 0.76 -8.00
C VAL A 73 -10.87 2.03 -7.98
N PRO A 74 -11.89 2.14 -8.84
CA PRO A 74 -12.71 3.35 -8.91
C PRO A 74 -13.62 3.42 -7.68
N VAL A 75 -13.61 4.56 -7.03
CA VAL A 75 -14.49 4.88 -5.89
C VAL A 75 -15.27 6.15 -6.22
N ASN A 76 -16.58 6.13 -6.00
CA ASN A 76 -17.49 7.24 -6.22
C ASN A 76 -18.07 7.74 -4.89
N PRO A 77 -17.55 8.84 -4.34
CA PRO A 77 -18.04 9.43 -3.09
C PRO A 77 -19.53 9.80 -3.15
N LEU A 78 -20.06 10.15 -4.33
CA LEU A 78 -21.45 10.61 -4.50
C LEU A 78 -22.48 9.50 -4.29
N ARG A 79 -22.06 8.23 -4.34
CA ARG A 79 -22.93 7.08 -4.02
C ARG A 79 -22.99 6.78 -2.53
N MET A 80 -22.12 7.41 -1.72
CA MET A 80 -22.02 7.14 -0.29
C MET A 80 -22.91 8.06 0.54
N PRO A 81 -23.52 7.59 1.65
CA PRO A 81 -24.38 8.42 2.50
C PRO A 81 -23.66 9.61 3.15
N ARG A 82 -22.38 9.47 3.47
CA ARG A 82 -21.56 10.55 4.06
C ARG A 82 -20.23 10.66 3.32
N PRO A 83 -20.20 11.30 2.13
CA PRO A 83 -19.10 11.21 1.18
C PRO A 83 -17.71 11.44 1.80
N ARG A 84 -17.50 12.54 2.55
CA ARG A 84 -16.19 12.85 3.16
C ARG A 84 -15.74 11.79 4.17
N ARG A 85 -16.61 11.44 5.11
CA ARG A 85 -16.30 10.46 6.17
C ARG A 85 -16.12 9.06 5.58
N ASP A 86 -17.00 8.66 4.68
CA ASP A 86 -16.96 7.32 4.10
C ASP A 86 -15.75 7.19 3.15
N MET A 87 -15.36 8.24 2.43
CA MET A 87 -14.09 8.27 1.69
C MET A 87 -12.86 8.12 2.58
N ALA A 88 -12.82 8.76 3.75
CA ALA A 88 -11.73 8.56 4.69
C ALA A 88 -11.66 7.13 5.24
N ILE A 89 -12.82 6.49 5.46
CA ILE A 89 -12.88 5.07 5.86
C ILE A 89 -12.38 4.17 4.72
N VAL A 90 -12.81 4.45 3.49
CA VAL A 90 -12.34 3.70 2.31
C VAL A 90 -10.84 3.88 2.13
N ALA A 91 -10.32 5.10 2.20
CA ALA A 91 -8.90 5.38 2.10
C ALA A 91 -8.08 4.69 3.20
N MET A 92 -8.60 4.62 4.44
CA MET A 92 -7.93 3.91 5.52
C MET A 92 -7.92 2.38 5.34
N SER A 93 -8.86 1.81 4.57
CA SER A 93 -8.98 0.36 4.40
C SER A 93 -7.80 -0.27 3.65
N GLY A 94 -7.21 0.44 2.68
CA GLY A 94 -6.00 0.02 1.98
C GLY A 94 -4.82 -0.16 2.93
N PRO A 95 -4.32 0.90 3.60
CA PRO A 95 -3.23 0.81 4.57
C PRO A 95 -3.53 -0.16 5.71
N ALA A 96 -4.78 -0.24 6.19
CA ALA A 96 -5.18 -1.21 7.20
C ALA A 96 -5.01 -2.67 6.71
N SER A 97 -5.32 -2.95 5.45
CA SER A 97 -5.12 -4.28 4.86
C SER A 97 -3.64 -4.65 4.77
N ASN A 98 -2.76 -3.70 4.40
CA ASN A 98 -1.32 -3.95 4.41
C ASN A 98 -0.80 -4.17 5.83
N LEU A 99 -1.23 -3.39 6.82
CA LEU A 99 -0.88 -3.65 8.22
C LEU A 99 -1.31 -5.05 8.66
N ALA A 100 -2.53 -5.48 8.29
CA ALA A 100 -2.99 -6.83 8.56
C ALA A 100 -2.14 -7.90 7.87
N LEU A 101 -1.79 -7.71 6.60
CA LEU A 101 -0.90 -8.61 5.86
C LEU A 101 0.50 -8.68 6.47
N ALA A 102 1.05 -7.55 6.94
CA ALA A 102 2.33 -7.53 7.62
C ALA A 102 2.31 -8.38 8.90
N VAL A 103 1.25 -8.25 9.70
CA VAL A 103 1.08 -9.06 10.92
C VAL A 103 0.90 -10.54 10.57
N LEU A 104 0.07 -10.87 9.58
CA LEU A 104 -0.15 -12.26 9.15
C LEU A 104 1.14 -12.89 8.59
N ALA A 105 1.90 -12.15 7.78
CA ALA A 105 3.19 -12.60 7.26
C ALA A 105 4.22 -12.84 8.37
N LEU A 106 4.19 -12.03 9.43
CA LEU A 106 5.06 -12.20 10.59
C LEU A 106 4.72 -13.45 11.41
N PHE A 107 3.44 -13.74 11.61
CA PHE A 107 3.03 -15.01 12.22
C PHE A 107 3.45 -16.20 11.37
N ALA A 108 3.21 -16.15 10.05
CA ALA A 108 3.66 -17.18 9.13
C ALA A 108 5.19 -17.34 9.15
N TYR A 109 5.95 -16.25 9.25
CA TYR A 109 7.42 -16.28 9.35
C TYR A 109 7.86 -17.06 10.59
N LYS A 110 7.25 -16.81 11.75
CA LYS A 110 7.58 -17.52 12.99
C LYS A 110 7.28 -19.00 12.92
N ILE A 111 6.16 -19.39 12.31
CA ILE A 111 5.80 -20.79 12.10
C ILE A 111 6.79 -21.47 11.15
N ALA A 112 7.12 -20.82 10.03
CA ALA A 112 8.10 -21.35 9.07
C ALA A 112 9.50 -21.51 9.71
N ALA A 113 9.89 -20.58 10.59
CA ALA A 113 11.18 -20.61 11.28
C ALA A 113 11.34 -21.78 12.28
N MET A 114 10.25 -22.48 12.64
CA MET A 114 10.32 -23.69 13.45
C MET A 114 10.91 -24.89 12.69
N GLY A 115 11.08 -24.79 11.37
CA GLY A 115 11.88 -25.74 10.59
C GLY A 115 11.18 -27.06 10.26
N PHE A 116 9.85 -27.07 10.15
CA PHE A 116 9.08 -28.27 9.77
C PHE A 116 9.17 -28.64 8.28
N LEU A 117 9.84 -27.83 7.46
CA LEU A 117 10.01 -28.00 6.01
C LEU A 117 11.48 -28.24 5.66
N GLY A 118 11.76 -28.76 4.46
CA GLY A 118 13.14 -28.90 3.97
C GLY A 118 13.92 -27.58 4.02
N TRP A 119 15.24 -27.65 4.21
CA TRP A 119 16.11 -26.48 4.44
C TRP A 119 15.94 -25.38 3.38
N ASP A 120 16.04 -25.73 2.10
CA ASP A 120 15.96 -24.77 1.00
C ASP A 120 14.59 -24.11 0.88
N LEU A 121 13.52 -24.88 1.13
CA LEU A 121 12.15 -24.36 1.13
C LEU A 121 11.93 -23.42 2.32
N THR A 122 12.42 -23.78 3.51
CA THR A 122 12.36 -22.94 4.71
C THR A 122 13.05 -21.61 4.46
N LEU A 123 14.28 -21.61 3.95
CA LEU A 123 15.01 -20.37 3.64
C LEU A 123 14.28 -19.50 2.61
N THR A 124 13.71 -20.12 1.57
CA THR A 124 12.94 -19.40 0.54
C THR A 124 11.70 -18.75 1.13
N LEU A 125 10.96 -19.46 1.99
CA LEU A 125 9.77 -18.94 2.67
C LEU A 125 10.12 -17.81 3.64
N LEU A 126 11.19 -17.95 4.43
CA LEU A 126 11.62 -16.90 5.35
C LEU A 126 11.99 -15.62 4.61
N LYS A 127 12.66 -15.72 3.46
CA LYS A 127 12.94 -14.56 2.59
C LYS A 127 11.66 -13.92 2.02
N ALA A 128 10.73 -14.73 1.54
CA ALA A 128 9.47 -14.24 1.00
C ALA A 128 8.62 -13.54 2.08
N LEU A 129 8.52 -14.14 3.26
CA LEU A 129 7.71 -13.65 4.38
C LEU A 129 8.34 -12.43 5.05
N SER A 130 9.66 -12.40 5.23
CA SER A 130 10.36 -11.20 5.72
C SER A 130 10.15 -10.02 4.78
N PHE A 131 10.28 -10.24 3.46
CA PHE A 131 9.96 -9.23 2.47
C PHE A 131 8.48 -8.81 2.55
N ALA A 132 7.55 -9.76 2.69
CA ALA A 132 6.12 -9.48 2.83
C ALA A 132 5.81 -8.57 4.02
N VAL A 133 6.47 -8.78 5.17
CA VAL A 133 6.30 -7.89 6.33
C VAL A 133 6.80 -6.49 6.02
N ILE A 134 8.03 -6.37 5.52
CA ILE A 134 8.66 -5.06 5.26
C ILE A 134 7.89 -4.28 4.18
N ILE A 135 7.53 -4.93 3.07
CA ILE A 135 6.85 -4.25 1.97
C ILE A 135 5.45 -3.80 2.36
N ASN A 136 4.71 -4.60 3.13
CA ASN A 136 3.38 -4.20 3.57
C ASN A 136 3.41 -3.07 4.61
N LEU A 137 4.37 -3.09 5.54
CA LEU A 137 4.57 -1.94 6.43
C LEU A 137 4.95 -0.68 5.65
N ALA A 138 5.87 -0.81 4.68
CA ALA A 138 6.28 0.31 3.84
C ALA A 138 5.12 0.87 3.00
N LEU A 139 4.31 0.02 2.37
CA LEU A 139 3.12 0.41 1.61
C LEU A 139 2.08 1.09 2.51
N ALA A 140 1.83 0.57 3.71
CA ALA A 140 0.91 1.18 4.67
C ALA A 140 1.39 2.58 5.07
N MET A 141 2.66 2.70 5.47
CA MET A 141 3.20 3.98 5.94
C MET A 141 3.32 5.01 4.81
N PHE A 142 3.70 4.57 3.61
CA PHE A 142 3.73 5.43 2.44
C PHE A 142 2.33 5.95 2.10
N ASN A 143 1.33 5.07 2.01
CA ASN A 143 -0.02 5.50 1.70
C ASN A 143 -0.67 6.33 2.81
N LEU A 144 -0.21 6.27 4.06
CA LEU A 144 -0.70 7.15 5.14
C LEU A 144 -0.09 8.56 5.12
N VAL A 145 0.88 8.84 4.25
CA VAL A 145 1.41 10.21 4.09
C VAL A 145 0.28 11.13 3.58
N PRO A 146 0.01 12.26 4.25
CA PRO A 146 -1.16 13.11 3.94
C PRO A 146 -0.92 14.02 2.73
N ILE A 147 -0.59 13.43 1.57
CA ILE A 147 -0.30 14.12 0.31
C ILE A 147 -1.00 13.38 -0.83
N TYR A 148 -1.80 14.09 -1.64
CA TYR A 148 -2.48 13.50 -2.79
C TYR A 148 -1.46 12.98 -3.85
N PRO A 149 -1.66 11.81 -4.49
CA PRO A 149 -2.87 10.97 -4.48
C PRO A 149 -2.90 9.88 -3.41
N LEU A 150 -2.02 9.91 -2.41
CA LEU A 150 -1.97 8.86 -1.37
C LEU A 150 -3.20 8.89 -0.47
N ASP A 151 -3.56 7.72 0.06
CA ASP A 151 -4.75 7.53 0.90
C ASP A 151 -4.82 8.47 2.10
N GLY A 152 -3.66 8.76 2.71
CA GLY A 152 -3.51 9.62 3.87
C GLY A 152 -4.08 11.01 3.60
N SER A 153 -4.09 11.46 2.35
CA SER A 153 -4.72 12.71 1.93
C SER A 153 -6.25 12.67 2.10
N GLN A 154 -6.88 11.59 1.65
CA GLN A 154 -8.33 11.38 1.80
C GLN A 154 -8.70 11.12 3.27
N VAL A 155 -7.85 10.40 4.01
CA VAL A 155 -7.99 10.25 5.46
C VAL A 155 -7.97 11.61 6.13
N ALA A 156 -6.97 12.47 5.84
CA ALA A 156 -6.86 13.81 6.40
C ALA A 156 -8.11 14.67 6.09
N LEU A 157 -8.58 14.66 4.83
CA LEU A 157 -9.79 15.38 4.41
C LEU A 157 -11.04 14.98 5.19
N GLY A 158 -11.15 13.71 5.63
CA GLY A 158 -12.28 13.27 6.44
C GLY A 158 -12.28 13.77 7.89
N PHE A 159 -11.12 14.18 8.42
CA PHE A 159 -10.96 14.68 9.79
C PHE A 159 -10.75 16.20 9.87
N LEU A 160 -10.39 16.85 8.77
CA LEU A 160 -10.14 18.29 8.72
C LEU A 160 -11.43 19.09 8.93
N PRO A 161 -11.44 20.07 9.85
CA PRO A 161 -12.52 21.05 9.96
C PRO A 161 -12.67 21.89 8.67
N ASP A 162 -13.88 22.36 8.38
CA ASP A 162 -14.19 23.07 7.12
C ASP A 162 -13.25 24.25 6.82
N LYS A 163 -12.82 24.98 7.85
CA LYS A 163 -11.87 26.10 7.72
C LYS A 163 -10.52 25.73 7.08
N TRP A 164 -10.08 24.49 7.24
CA TRP A 164 -8.79 24.02 6.73
C TRP A 164 -8.94 23.23 5.41
N LEU A 165 -10.16 22.84 5.05
CA LEU A 165 -10.42 22.08 3.83
C LEU A 165 -10.03 22.87 2.59
N GLU A 166 -10.49 24.13 2.49
CA GLU A 166 -10.19 24.96 1.32
C GLU A 166 -8.68 25.17 1.13
N ILE A 167 -7.94 25.30 2.23
CA ILE A 167 -6.48 25.45 2.20
C ILE A 167 -5.83 24.14 1.76
N TYR A 168 -6.28 23.01 2.29
CA TYR A 168 -5.74 21.70 1.94
C TYR A 168 -6.03 21.33 0.46
N GLU A 169 -7.25 21.61 -0.01
CA GLU A 169 -7.68 21.32 -1.39
C GLU A 169 -6.85 22.08 -2.44
N LYS A 170 -6.36 23.29 -2.12
CA LYS A 170 -5.45 24.06 -2.99
C LYS A 170 -4.13 23.35 -3.29
N HIS A 171 -3.72 22.42 -2.43
CA HIS A 171 -2.48 21.65 -2.61
C HIS A 171 -2.66 20.35 -3.39
N LEU A 172 -3.89 19.84 -3.56
CA LEU A 172 -4.16 18.57 -4.25
C LEU A 172 -3.54 18.49 -5.67
N PRO A 173 -3.63 19.54 -6.52
CA PRO A 173 -3.04 19.48 -7.87
C PRO A 173 -1.52 19.32 -7.88
N TYR A 174 -0.84 19.75 -6.81
CA TYR A 174 0.61 19.69 -6.70
C TYR A 174 1.12 18.39 -6.05
N GLY A 175 0.22 17.60 -5.46
CA GLY A 175 0.57 16.47 -4.61
C GLY A 175 1.47 15.42 -5.30
N MET A 176 1.18 15.10 -6.56
CA MET A 176 2.01 14.16 -7.34
C MET A 176 3.46 14.65 -7.50
N TYR A 177 3.65 15.95 -7.77
CA TYR A 177 4.99 16.54 -7.89
C TYR A 177 5.72 16.55 -6.55
N ILE A 178 5.00 16.81 -5.46
CA ILE A 178 5.55 16.75 -4.10
C ILE A 178 6.04 15.32 -3.80
N ILE A 179 5.23 14.31 -4.06
CA ILE A 179 5.60 12.90 -3.83
C ILE A 179 6.80 12.52 -4.69
N LEU A 180 6.79 12.85 -5.99
CA LEU A 180 7.92 12.56 -6.88
C LEU A 180 9.20 13.23 -6.37
N GLY A 181 9.13 14.50 -5.96
CA GLY A 181 10.27 15.21 -5.36
C GLY A 181 10.77 14.54 -4.09
N LEU A 182 9.86 14.12 -3.19
CA LEU A 182 10.22 13.41 -1.95
C LEU A 182 10.85 12.05 -2.22
N MET A 183 10.40 11.33 -3.26
CA MET A 183 10.96 10.05 -3.67
C MET A 183 12.35 10.22 -4.29
N LEU A 184 12.53 11.16 -5.22
CA LEU A 184 13.81 11.42 -5.89
C LEU A 184 14.89 11.93 -4.94
N THR A 185 14.52 12.79 -3.99
CA THR A 185 15.45 13.28 -2.95
C THR A 185 15.72 12.27 -1.83
N GLY A 186 14.92 11.19 -1.75
CA GLY A 186 14.99 10.21 -0.68
C GLY A 186 14.41 10.70 0.66
N VAL A 187 13.88 11.93 0.73
CA VAL A 187 13.31 12.51 1.96
C VAL A 187 12.13 11.67 2.47
N ILE A 188 11.39 11.02 1.56
CA ILE A 188 10.25 10.15 1.89
C ILE A 188 10.63 9.06 2.92
N LYS A 189 11.88 8.58 2.90
CA LYS A 189 12.35 7.55 3.84
C LYS A 189 12.34 8.05 5.28
N PHE A 190 12.67 9.32 5.52
CA PHE A 190 12.62 9.90 6.86
C PHE A 190 11.20 10.06 7.40
N ILE A 191 10.19 10.06 6.52
CA ILE A 191 8.78 10.09 6.90
C ILE A 191 8.28 8.67 7.20
N ILE A 192 8.63 7.70 6.35
CA ILE A 192 8.15 6.31 6.44
C ILE A 192 8.88 5.49 7.51
N LEU A 193 10.19 5.64 7.63
CA LEU A 193 11.00 4.74 8.46
C LEU A 193 10.70 4.87 9.96
N PRO A 194 10.57 6.05 10.57
CA PRO A 194 10.31 6.15 12.00
C PRO A 194 9.07 5.39 12.49
N PRO A 195 7.86 5.56 11.88
CA PRO A 195 6.69 4.80 12.31
C PRO A 195 6.83 3.31 12.01
N MET A 196 7.49 2.94 10.90
CA MET A 196 7.76 1.53 10.59
C MET A 196 8.66 0.86 11.64
N LEU A 197 9.74 1.53 12.05
CA LEU A 197 10.66 1.05 13.09
C LEU A 197 9.97 0.97 14.45
N LEU A 198 9.10 1.93 14.77
CA LEU A 198 8.30 1.88 15.99
C LEU A 198 7.40 0.64 16.00
N ILE A 199 6.69 0.35 14.90
CA ILE A 199 5.85 -0.85 14.79
C ILE A 199 6.69 -2.12 14.94
N LEU A 200 7.83 -2.21 14.25
CA LEU A 200 8.74 -3.36 14.37
C LEU A 200 9.29 -3.52 15.79
N ALA A 201 9.62 -2.43 16.47
CA ALA A 201 10.08 -2.46 17.86
C ALA A 201 8.98 -2.93 18.82
N LEU A 202 7.74 -2.47 18.62
CA LEU A 202 6.59 -2.92 19.39
C LEU A 202 6.30 -4.42 19.17
N LEU A 203 6.31 -4.87 17.91
CA LEU A 203 6.15 -6.29 17.56
C LEU A 203 7.28 -7.14 18.16
N SER A 204 8.52 -6.66 18.12
CA SER A 204 9.67 -7.34 18.74
C SER A 204 9.51 -7.49 20.25
N LYS A 205 8.97 -6.48 20.95
CA LYS A 205 8.67 -6.58 22.40
C LYS A 205 7.61 -7.64 22.72
N LEU A 206 6.73 -7.94 21.77
CA LEU A 206 5.73 -9.00 21.86
C LEU A 206 6.29 -10.39 21.44
N GLY A 207 7.60 -10.50 21.21
CA GLY A 207 8.24 -11.74 20.73
C GLY A 207 8.11 -11.98 19.22
N LEU A 208 7.43 -11.06 18.51
CA LEU A 208 7.19 -11.12 17.07
C LEU A 208 8.29 -10.32 16.33
N SER A 209 9.52 -10.82 16.37
CA SER A 209 10.66 -10.26 15.63
C SER A 209 11.00 -11.06 14.36
N ILE A 210 11.48 -10.37 13.34
CA ILE A 210 12.13 -10.97 12.17
C ILE A 210 13.63 -10.94 12.41
N TYR A 211 14.32 -12.03 12.12
CA TYR A 211 15.78 -12.05 12.07
C TYR A 211 16.14 -11.83 10.60
N ILE A 212 16.44 -10.57 10.26
CA ILE A 212 16.88 -10.16 8.93
C ILE A 212 18.39 -10.38 8.83
#